data_AF-D2I7U5-F1
#
_entry.id   AF-D2I7U5-F1
#
_cell.length_a   1.000
_cell.length_b   1.000
_cell.length_c   1.000
_cell.angle_alpha   90.00
_cell.angle_beta   90.00
_cell.angle_gamma   90.00
#
_symmetry.space_group_name_H-M   'P 1'
#
loop_
_entity.id
_entity.type
_entity.pdbx_description
1 polymer ?
#
loop_
_entity_poly.entity_id
_entity_poly.type
_entity_poly.pdbx_seq_one_letter_code
_entity_poly.pdbx_strand_id
1 'polypeptide(L)'
;KPGVCPRERVICMTKVPDYCTTDWQCLKHMKCCSFACGKKCMDPFQEPCMLPSDKGQCNINLLRWYFDFQRQSCQRFKYGGCHGNANNFISVVDCQMACSSTVKKGQCPLFPFKDRMECPTSCKSDFDCPETDKCCESMCGFVCAKAWTVKSGFCPSKPIECSKIDRPNCLQDHDCPMLQKCCSHCGLKCLEPQ
;
A
#
# COMPACT_ATOMS: atom_id res chain seq x y z
N LYS A 1 1.54 -14.27 -20.52
CA LYS A 1 1.48 -14.92 -19.18
C LYS A 1 0.16 -14.56 -18.47
N PRO A 2 -0.37 -15.42 -17.58
CA PRO A 2 -1.64 -15.19 -16.88
C PRO A 2 -1.57 -13.96 -15.96
N GLY A 3 -2.74 -13.40 -15.61
CA GLY A 3 -2.85 -12.17 -14.82
C GLY A 3 -2.94 -10.90 -15.68
N VAL A 4 -3.36 -9.81 -15.05
CA VAL A 4 -3.61 -8.50 -15.70
C VAL A 4 -2.63 -7.48 -15.14
N CYS A 5 -2.04 -6.66 -16.02
CA CYS A 5 -1.19 -5.55 -15.61
C CYS A 5 -1.97 -4.55 -14.74
N PRO A 6 -1.33 -3.91 -13.75
CA PRO A 6 -1.96 -2.82 -13.04
C PRO A 6 -2.28 -1.68 -14.02
N ARG A 7 -3.32 -0.90 -13.70
CA ARG A 7 -3.67 0.28 -14.49
C ARG A 7 -2.56 1.31 -14.38
N GLU A 8 -2.31 2.04 -15.48
CA GLU A 8 -1.39 3.17 -15.47
C GLU A 8 -1.98 4.29 -14.61
N ARG A 9 -1.21 4.78 -13.63
CA ARG A 9 -1.66 5.75 -12.62
C ARG A 9 -1.06 7.15 -12.83
N VAL A 10 -0.25 7.30 -13.86
CA VAL A 10 0.57 8.49 -14.10
C VAL A 10 0.36 9.00 -15.50
N ILE A 11 0.18 10.31 -15.64
CA ILE A 11 0.22 10.98 -16.94
C ILE A 11 1.66 11.40 -17.16
N CYS A 12 2.28 10.79 -18.16
CA CYS A 12 3.72 10.91 -18.38
C CYS A 12 4.04 12.12 -19.24
N MET A 13 4.75 13.08 -18.67
CA MET A 13 5.31 14.19 -19.44
C MET A 13 6.58 13.76 -20.20
N THR A 14 7.31 12.78 -19.69
CA THR A 14 8.49 12.18 -20.34
C THR A 14 8.44 10.66 -20.22
N LYS A 15 8.83 9.96 -21.29
CA LYS A 15 8.96 8.50 -21.27
C LYS A 15 10.28 8.11 -20.60
N VAL A 16 10.22 7.13 -19.71
CA VAL A 16 11.41 6.52 -19.13
C VAL A 16 11.80 5.28 -19.94
N PRO A 17 13.07 4.81 -19.85
CA PRO A 17 13.50 3.62 -20.59
C PRO A 17 12.65 2.39 -20.28
N ASP A 18 12.27 1.67 -21.32
CA ASP A 18 11.59 0.39 -21.23
C ASP A 18 12.61 -0.70 -20.83
N TYR A 19 12.34 -1.40 -19.74
CA TYR A 19 13.15 -2.52 -19.27
C TYR A 19 12.68 -3.86 -19.85
N CYS A 20 11.51 -3.87 -20.51
CA CYS A 20 10.97 -5.00 -21.26
C CYS A 20 10.06 -4.50 -22.39
N THR A 21 9.85 -5.33 -23.40
CA THR A 21 8.92 -5.10 -24.51
C THR A 21 7.84 -6.18 -24.57
N THR A 22 8.12 -7.40 -24.09
CA THR A 22 7.19 -8.53 -24.08
C THR A 22 7.24 -9.32 -22.76
N ASP A 23 6.17 -10.04 -22.43
CA ASP A 23 6.09 -10.92 -21.24
C ASP A 23 7.24 -11.94 -21.18
N TRP A 24 7.81 -12.33 -22.32
CA TRP A 24 8.86 -13.36 -22.43
C TRP A 24 10.21 -12.90 -21.90
N GLN A 25 10.49 -11.60 -21.88
CA GLN A 25 11.72 -11.05 -21.32
C GLN A 25 11.70 -10.99 -19.79
N CYS A 26 10.51 -11.16 -19.20
CA CYS A 26 10.35 -11.18 -17.76
C CYS A 26 10.51 -12.61 -17.22
N LEU A 27 11.12 -12.77 -16.06
CA LEU A 27 11.32 -14.09 -15.44
C LEU A 27 10.01 -14.65 -14.85
N LYS A 28 9.92 -15.99 -14.74
CA LYS A 28 8.80 -16.70 -14.08
C LYS A 28 7.43 -16.24 -14.60
N HIS A 29 6.49 -15.93 -13.71
CA HIS A 29 5.13 -15.47 -14.02
C HIS A 29 5.01 -13.96 -14.28
N MET A 30 6.09 -13.19 -14.15
CA MET A 30 6.05 -11.74 -14.32
C MET A 30 5.68 -11.33 -15.74
N LYS A 31 4.86 -10.28 -15.87
CA LYS A 31 4.41 -9.69 -17.14
C LYS A 31 5.16 -8.40 -17.45
N CYS A 32 5.27 -8.08 -18.73
CA CYS A 32 5.78 -6.80 -19.17
C CYS A 32 4.64 -5.79 -19.23
N CYS A 33 4.65 -4.84 -18.31
CA CYS A 33 3.53 -3.94 -18.09
C CYS A 33 4.00 -2.48 -18.14
N SER A 34 3.18 -1.61 -18.71
CA SER A 34 3.39 -0.15 -18.64
C SER A 34 3.07 0.32 -17.23
N PHE A 35 4.04 0.93 -16.56
CA PHE A 35 3.87 1.52 -15.24
C PHE A 35 4.91 2.59 -14.97
N ALA A 36 4.44 3.77 -14.59
CA ALA A 36 5.27 4.93 -14.33
C ALA A 36 6.18 5.28 -15.52
N CYS A 37 5.52 5.50 -16.65
CA CYS A 37 6.09 6.10 -17.86
C CYS A 37 7.05 5.24 -18.67
N GLY A 38 7.09 3.94 -18.38
CA GLY A 38 7.84 2.95 -19.16
C GLY A 38 7.37 1.54 -18.86
N LYS A 39 7.92 0.57 -19.58
CA LYS A 39 7.59 -0.85 -19.43
C LYS A 39 8.54 -1.53 -18.46
N LYS A 40 7.99 -2.26 -17.49
CA LYS A 40 8.74 -2.99 -16.47
C LYS A 40 8.16 -4.39 -16.29
N CYS A 41 9.03 -5.31 -15.87
CA CYS A 41 8.59 -6.64 -15.45
C CYS A 41 7.94 -6.56 -14.07
N MET A 42 6.68 -6.99 -13.99
CA MET A 42 5.87 -6.89 -12.77
C MET A 42 5.17 -8.21 -12.48
N ASP A 43 5.03 -8.52 -11.19
CA ASP A 43 4.14 -9.58 -10.75
C ASP A 43 2.69 -9.10 -10.88
N PRO A 44 1.86 -9.71 -11.75
CA PRO A 44 0.47 -9.28 -11.94
C PRO A 44 -0.42 -9.50 -10.71
N PHE A 45 0.07 -10.20 -9.68
CA PHE A 45 -0.65 -10.46 -8.43
C PHE A 45 -0.19 -9.60 -7.26
N GLN A 46 0.79 -8.71 -7.46
CA GLN A 46 1.28 -7.80 -6.42
C GLN A 46 1.00 -6.35 -6.78
N GLU A 47 0.77 -5.52 -5.77
CA GLU A 47 0.64 -4.08 -5.91
C GLU A 47 2.03 -3.41 -5.87
N PRO A 48 2.51 -2.78 -6.97
CA PRO A 48 3.84 -2.17 -7.02
C PRO A 48 4.12 -1.23 -5.84
N CYS A 49 3.17 -0.39 -5.46
CA CYS A 49 3.36 0.59 -4.40
C CYS A 49 3.44 -0.01 -2.99
N MET A 50 3.16 -1.30 -2.83
CA MET A 50 3.25 -2.02 -1.55
C MET A 50 4.51 -2.89 -1.46
N LEU A 51 5.32 -2.96 -2.52
CA LEU A 51 6.57 -3.72 -2.49
C LEU A 51 7.65 -2.99 -1.69
N PRO A 52 8.59 -3.70 -1.05
CA PRO A 52 9.76 -3.06 -0.44
C PRO A 52 10.68 -2.45 -1.52
N SER A 53 11.57 -1.53 -1.14
CA SER A 53 12.65 -1.11 -2.04
C SER A 53 13.56 -2.29 -2.37
N ASP A 54 13.92 -2.48 -3.64
CA ASP A 54 14.79 -3.57 -4.07
C ASP A 54 16.01 -3.04 -4.84
N LYS A 55 17.19 -3.21 -4.23
CA LYS A 55 18.48 -2.84 -4.84
C LYS A 55 18.73 -3.66 -6.10
N GLY A 56 18.22 -4.88 -6.20
CA GLY A 56 18.54 -5.81 -7.26
C GLY A 56 19.99 -6.32 -7.18
N GLN A 57 20.41 -7.03 -8.23
CA GLN A 57 21.64 -7.86 -8.19
C GLN A 57 22.86 -7.18 -8.82
N CYS A 58 22.65 -6.15 -9.63
CA CYS A 58 23.74 -5.40 -10.24
C CYS A 58 24.37 -4.41 -9.24
N ASN A 59 25.58 -3.94 -9.56
CA ASN A 59 26.40 -3.10 -8.67
C ASN A 59 26.60 -1.67 -9.20
N ILE A 60 25.63 -1.14 -9.94
CA ILE A 60 25.60 0.28 -10.34
C ILE A 60 24.96 1.09 -9.21
N ASN A 61 25.50 2.26 -8.88
CA ASN A 61 24.92 3.13 -7.86
C ASN A 61 23.97 4.14 -8.48
N LEU A 62 22.73 3.72 -8.79
CA LEU A 62 21.68 4.63 -9.29
C LEU A 62 20.80 5.11 -8.14
N LEU A 63 20.64 6.42 -8.00
CA LEU A 63 19.69 6.99 -7.05
C LEU A 63 18.27 6.89 -7.62
N ARG A 64 17.35 6.27 -6.88
CA ARG A 64 15.95 6.07 -7.27
C ARG A 64 15.02 6.39 -6.10
N TRP A 65 13.73 6.45 -6.38
CA TRP A 65 12.67 6.63 -5.40
C TRP A 65 11.82 5.38 -5.30
N TYR A 66 11.39 5.03 -4.10
CA TYR A 66 10.38 4.01 -3.84
C TYR A 66 9.32 4.60 -2.91
N PHE A 67 8.11 4.07 -2.95
CA PHE A 67 7.05 4.43 -2.01
C PHE A 67 7.20 3.60 -0.74
N ASP A 68 7.44 4.27 0.39
CA ASP A 68 7.41 3.65 1.71
C ASP A 68 5.96 3.63 2.20
N PHE A 69 5.32 2.47 2.11
CA PHE A 69 3.93 2.29 2.52
C PHE A 69 3.72 2.56 4.02
N GLN A 70 4.69 2.28 4.88
CA GLN A 70 4.52 2.55 6.32
C GLN A 70 4.52 4.06 6.59
N ARG A 71 5.39 4.80 5.91
CA ARG A 71 5.50 6.25 6.04
C ARG A 71 4.60 7.04 5.11
N GLN A 72 3.85 6.37 4.23
CA GLN A 72 2.98 6.97 3.23
C GLN A 72 3.70 8.06 2.40
N SER A 73 4.98 7.81 2.07
CA SER A 73 5.83 8.82 1.43
C SER A 73 6.89 8.20 0.52
N CYS A 74 7.28 8.94 -0.52
CA CYS A 74 8.34 8.53 -1.42
C CYS A 74 9.71 8.79 -0.81
N GLN A 75 10.52 7.75 -0.69
CA GLN A 75 11.85 7.77 -0.10
C GLN A 75 12.91 7.43 -1.14
N ARG A 76 14.13 7.98 -0.97
CA ARG A 76 15.26 7.68 -1.86
C ARG A 76 15.93 6.37 -1.46
N PHE A 77 16.38 5.60 -2.44
CA PHE A 77 17.20 4.41 -2.22
C PHE A 77 18.23 4.22 -3.34
N LYS A 78 19.22 3.36 -3.10
CA LYS A 78 20.23 3.00 -4.09
C LYS A 78 19.76 1.75 -4.85
N TYR A 79 19.57 1.89 -6.16
CA TYR A 79 19.26 0.81 -7.07
C TYR A 79 20.51 0.37 -7.84
N GLY A 80 20.74 -0.94 -7.84
CA GLY A 80 21.86 -1.65 -8.46
C GLY A 80 21.90 -1.59 -9.99
N GLY A 81 20.81 -1.18 -10.64
CA GLY A 81 20.71 -1.03 -12.10
C GLY A 81 20.02 -2.18 -12.83
N CYS A 82 19.85 -3.35 -12.19
CA CYS A 82 19.11 -4.48 -12.77
C CYS A 82 18.40 -5.30 -11.69
N HIS A 83 17.40 -6.09 -12.10
CA HIS A 83 16.70 -7.08 -11.26
C HIS A 83 16.12 -6.55 -9.94
N GLY A 84 15.70 -5.28 -9.90
CA GLY A 84 14.85 -4.77 -8.82
C GLY A 84 13.38 -5.08 -9.08
N ASN A 85 12.50 -4.46 -8.29
CA ASN A 85 11.05 -4.56 -8.46
C ASN A 85 10.40 -3.27 -9.00
N ALA A 86 9.07 -3.30 -9.14
CA ALA A 86 8.28 -2.22 -9.73
C ALA A 86 8.18 -0.96 -8.85
N ASN A 87 8.44 -1.04 -7.54
CA ASN A 87 8.49 0.11 -6.63
C ASN A 87 9.80 0.89 -6.79
N ASN A 88 10.03 1.40 -8.00
CA ASN A 88 11.27 2.04 -8.40
C ASN A 88 10.97 3.12 -9.45
N PHE A 89 11.17 4.37 -9.06
CA PHE A 89 10.85 5.56 -9.83
C PHE A 89 12.09 6.44 -10.00
N ILE A 90 12.16 7.15 -11.12
CA ILE A 90 13.27 8.08 -11.41
C ILE A 90 13.04 9.41 -10.68
N SER A 91 11.79 9.89 -10.65
CA SER A 91 11.40 11.13 -10.00
C SER A 91 10.54 10.87 -8.76
N VAL A 92 10.65 11.77 -7.77
CA VAL A 92 9.73 11.81 -6.62
C VAL A 92 8.30 12.09 -7.08
N VAL A 93 8.12 12.88 -8.14
CA VAL A 93 6.80 13.23 -8.66
C VAL A 93 6.12 12.00 -9.26
N ASP A 94 6.84 11.20 -10.05
CA ASP A 94 6.31 9.95 -10.61
C ASP A 94 5.93 8.96 -9.51
N CYS A 95 6.78 8.82 -8.49
CA CYS A 95 6.49 8.00 -7.32
C CYS A 95 5.22 8.49 -6.60
N GLN A 96 5.11 9.79 -6.36
CA GLN A 96 3.97 10.36 -5.65
C GLN A 96 2.68 10.20 -6.46
N MET A 97 2.70 10.49 -7.76
CA MET A 97 1.52 10.33 -8.62
C MET A 97 1.11 8.86 -8.74
N ALA A 98 2.08 7.94 -8.88
CA ALA A 98 1.80 6.51 -8.99
C ALA A 98 1.29 5.88 -7.69
N CYS A 99 1.79 6.34 -6.53
CA CYS A 99 1.60 5.64 -5.27
C CYS A 99 0.85 6.41 -4.16
N SER A 100 0.79 7.74 -4.19
CA SER A 100 0.12 8.49 -3.11
C SER A 100 -1.40 8.35 -3.14
N SER A 101 -1.97 7.97 -4.29
CA SER A 101 -3.40 7.71 -4.48
C SER A 101 -3.78 6.25 -4.24
N THR A 102 -2.80 5.35 -4.07
CA THR A 102 -3.06 3.93 -3.78
C THR A 102 -3.47 3.67 -2.34
N VAL A 103 -3.41 4.71 -1.51
CA VAL A 103 -3.90 4.70 -0.14
C VAL A 103 -4.92 5.81 0.01
N LYS A 104 -6.20 5.44 0.07
CA LYS A 104 -7.27 6.38 0.40
C LYS A 104 -7.26 6.66 1.90
N LYS A 105 -7.68 7.86 2.26
CA LYS A 105 -7.81 8.27 3.66
C LYS A 105 -8.79 7.36 4.41
N GLY A 106 -8.54 7.14 5.70
CA GLY A 106 -9.34 6.26 6.57
C GLY A 106 -8.72 4.86 6.71
N GLN A 107 -9.32 4.02 7.53
CA GLN A 107 -8.84 2.67 7.84
C GLN A 107 -9.87 1.64 7.41
N CYS A 108 -9.40 0.44 7.10
CA CYS A 108 -10.27 -0.69 6.84
C CYS A 108 -11.09 -1.08 8.08
N PRO A 109 -12.39 -1.37 7.94
CA PRO A 109 -13.19 -1.92 9.02
C PRO A 109 -12.59 -3.27 9.46
N LEU A 110 -12.56 -3.51 10.77
CA LEU A 110 -12.17 -4.81 11.32
C LEU A 110 -13.35 -5.79 11.13
N PHE A 111 -13.21 -6.75 10.21
CA PHE A 111 -14.20 -7.81 10.05
C PHE A 111 -13.98 -8.92 11.11
N PRO A 112 -15.03 -9.40 11.81
CA PRO A 112 -14.90 -10.47 12.80
C PRO A 112 -14.55 -11.83 12.15
N PHE A 113 -13.49 -12.49 12.64
CA PHE A 113 -12.79 -13.63 12.02
C PHE A 113 -13.48 -15.02 12.02
N LYS A 114 -14.79 -15.15 12.27
CA LYS A 114 -15.42 -16.48 12.33
C LYS A 114 -16.00 -16.91 10.98
N ASP A 115 -15.27 -17.80 10.31
CA ASP A 115 -15.61 -18.54 9.07
C ASP A 115 -15.12 -17.95 7.74
N ARG A 116 -13.84 -18.24 7.42
CA ARG A 116 -13.19 -17.84 6.15
C ARG A 116 -13.86 -18.56 4.97
N MET A 117 -14.51 -17.82 4.08
CA MET A 117 -15.11 -18.35 2.85
C MET A 117 -14.22 -18.02 1.65
N GLU A 118 -14.07 -18.91 0.66
CA GLU A 118 -13.33 -18.59 -0.57
C GLU A 118 -14.14 -17.62 -1.43
N CYS A 119 -13.66 -16.38 -1.61
CA CYS A 119 -14.22 -15.45 -2.59
C CYS A 119 -13.16 -15.01 -3.62
N PRO A 120 -13.61 -14.52 -4.79
CA PRO A 120 -12.72 -13.89 -5.76
C PRO A 120 -12.16 -12.58 -5.19
N THR A 121 -10.86 -12.33 -5.37
CA THR A 121 -10.22 -11.04 -5.06
C THR A 121 -10.87 -9.93 -5.89
N SER A 122 -11.64 -9.04 -5.27
CA SER A 122 -12.34 -7.95 -5.98
C SER A 122 -11.51 -6.68 -6.13
N CYS A 123 -10.51 -6.48 -5.26
CA CYS A 123 -9.54 -5.38 -5.35
C CYS A 123 -8.14 -5.87 -4.96
N LYS A 124 -7.09 -5.14 -5.38
CA LYS A 124 -5.70 -5.35 -4.95
C LYS A 124 -5.18 -4.17 -4.13
N SER A 125 -5.72 -2.98 -4.35
CA SER A 125 -5.35 -1.75 -3.65
C SER A 125 -6.53 -0.78 -3.57
N ASP A 126 -6.47 0.25 -2.71
CA ASP A 126 -7.55 1.24 -2.57
C ASP A 126 -7.90 1.93 -3.89
N PHE A 127 -6.94 1.99 -4.83
CA PHE A 127 -7.14 2.54 -6.17
C PHE A 127 -8.15 1.74 -7.01
N ASP A 128 -8.26 0.43 -6.78
CA ASP A 128 -9.20 -0.42 -7.51
C ASP A 128 -10.65 -0.20 -7.06
N CYS A 129 -10.84 0.47 -5.92
CA CYS A 129 -12.12 0.73 -5.33
C CYS A 129 -12.69 2.08 -5.78
N PRO A 130 -14.02 2.25 -5.86
CA PRO A 130 -14.64 3.52 -6.21
C PRO A 130 -14.49 4.56 -5.09
N GLU A 131 -14.67 5.84 -5.43
CA GLU A 131 -14.79 6.94 -4.46
C GLU A 131 -13.72 6.92 -3.35
N THR A 132 -14.14 6.83 -2.09
CA THR A 132 -13.29 6.77 -0.89
C THR A 132 -13.14 5.36 -0.33
N ASP A 133 -13.65 4.32 -1.02
CA ASP A 133 -13.61 2.95 -0.52
C ASP A 133 -12.20 2.38 -0.56
N LYS A 134 -11.80 1.70 0.51
CA LYS A 134 -10.48 1.09 0.65
C LYS A 134 -10.55 -0.40 0.29
N CYS A 135 -9.45 -0.91 -0.22
CA CYS A 135 -9.29 -2.33 -0.46
C CYS A 135 -8.88 -3.00 0.84
N CYS A 136 -9.84 -3.67 1.46
CA CYS A 136 -9.73 -4.14 2.81
C CYS A 136 -9.71 -5.66 2.86
N GLU A 137 -8.83 -6.19 3.71
CA GLU A 137 -8.83 -7.60 4.05
C GLU A 137 -10.12 -7.91 4.81
N SER A 138 -10.90 -8.83 4.26
CA SER A 138 -12.12 -9.35 4.85
C SER A 138 -11.98 -10.85 5.08
N MET A 139 -13.06 -11.44 5.60
CA MET A 139 -13.21 -12.88 5.79
C MET A 139 -13.05 -13.72 4.52
N CYS A 140 -13.13 -13.10 3.34
CA CYS A 140 -13.14 -13.79 2.08
C CYS A 140 -12.13 -13.27 1.05
N GLY A 141 -11.12 -12.50 1.49
CA GLY A 141 -10.07 -11.96 0.63
C GLY A 141 -10.01 -10.44 0.69
N PHE A 142 -9.61 -9.80 -0.40
CA PHE A 142 -9.60 -8.34 -0.50
C PHE A 142 -10.88 -7.83 -1.17
N VAL A 143 -11.59 -6.94 -0.46
CA VAL A 143 -12.84 -6.34 -0.91
C VAL A 143 -12.85 -4.83 -0.74
N CYS A 144 -13.51 -4.14 -1.66
CA CYS A 144 -13.77 -2.71 -1.49
C CYS A 144 -14.76 -2.49 -0.36
N ALA A 145 -14.33 -1.79 0.69
CA ALA A 145 -15.14 -1.46 1.83
C ALA A 145 -15.05 0.05 2.10
N LYS A 146 -16.16 0.63 2.58
CA LYS A 146 -16.18 2.01 3.02
C LYS A 146 -15.12 2.22 4.09
N ALA A 147 -14.17 3.11 3.81
CA ALA A 147 -13.19 3.53 4.79
C ALA A 147 -13.92 4.12 6.00
N TRP A 148 -13.63 3.64 7.19
CA TRP A 148 -14.09 4.35 8.39
C TRP A 148 -13.33 5.67 8.47
N THR A 149 -14.06 6.77 8.70
CA THR A 149 -13.50 8.10 8.95
C THR A 149 -12.85 8.10 10.33
N VAL A 150 -11.65 7.50 10.38
CA VAL A 150 -10.77 7.55 11.54
C VAL A 150 -10.41 9.03 11.75
N LYS A 151 -10.58 9.53 12.98
CA LYS A 151 -10.23 10.92 13.29
C LYS A 151 -8.74 11.13 12.97
N SER A 152 -8.41 12.32 12.48
CA SER A 152 -7.08 12.66 11.96
C SER A 152 -5.95 12.41 12.98
N GLY A 153 -4.78 11.96 12.52
CA GLY A 153 -3.57 11.71 13.32
C GLY A 153 -3.32 10.24 13.69
N PHE A 154 -2.22 9.89 14.35
CA PHE A 154 -1.86 8.50 14.69
C PHE A 154 -2.13 8.19 16.16
N CYS A 155 -2.38 6.92 16.50
CA CYS A 155 -2.43 6.54 17.91
C CYS A 155 -1.05 6.70 18.55
N PRO A 156 -0.97 7.21 19.80
CA PRO A 156 0.30 7.27 20.52
C PRO A 156 0.88 5.85 20.69
N SER A 157 2.22 5.78 20.77
CA SER A 157 2.94 4.53 20.92
C SER A 157 2.46 3.76 22.16
N LYS A 158 2.14 2.47 22.00
CA LYS A 158 1.73 1.61 23.11
C LYS A 158 2.90 1.39 24.09
N PRO A 159 2.64 1.20 25.39
CA PRO A 159 3.67 0.80 26.35
C PRO A 159 4.22 -0.58 26.02
N ILE A 160 5.50 -0.80 26.35
CA ILE A 160 6.18 -2.08 26.12
C ILE A 160 5.58 -3.19 27.00
N GLU A 161 5.19 -2.85 28.23
CA GLU A 161 4.47 -3.73 29.15
C GLU A 161 3.21 -3.06 29.69
N CYS A 162 2.15 -3.86 29.84
CA CYS A 162 0.91 -3.46 30.47
C CYS A 162 0.70 -4.27 31.73
N SER A 163 0.81 -3.64 32.91
CA SER A 163 0.60 -4.30 34.20
C SER A 163 -0.86 -4.77 34.38
N LYS A 164 -1.80 -4.13 33.68
CA LYS A 164 -3.22 -4.49 33.64
C LYS A 164 -3.81 -4.10 32.29
N ILE A 165 -4.71 -4.92 31.76
CA ILE A 165 -5.52 -4.57 30.59
C ILE A 165 -6.84 -4.00 31.08
N ASP A 166 -7.10 -2.74 30.76
CA ASP A 166 -8.33 -2.08 31.12
C ASP A 166 -9.49 -2.50 30.20
N ARG A 167 -10.71 -2.43 30.73
CA ARG A 167 -11.94 -2.67 29.97
C ARG A 167 -12.03 -1.64 28.82
N PRO A 168 -12.47 -2.04 27.62
CA PRO A 168 -12.58 -1.11 26.49
C PRO A 168 -13.57 0.02 26.79
N ASN A 169 -13.09 1.26 26.62
CA ASN A 169 -13.89 2.49 26.72
C ASN A 169 -14.41 2.97 25.36
N CYS A 170 -13.92 2.37 24.29
CA CYS A 170 -14.33 2.61 22.91
C CYS A 170 -14.12 1.31 22.14
N LEU A 171 -14.83 1.16 21.03
CA LEU A 171 -14.60 0.10 20.05
C LEU A 171 -14.07 0.70 18.74
N GLN A 172 -14.42 1.97 18.47
CA GLN A 172 -14.05 2.71 17.27
C GLN A 172 -13.81 4.19 17.58
N ASP A 173 -13.14 4.89 16.66
CA ASP A 173 -12.87 6.33 16.78
C ASP A 173 -14.15 7.16 16.97
N HIS A 174 -15.27 6.78 16.36
CA HIS A 174 -16.51 7.54 16.48
C HIS A 174 -17.11 7.47 17.89
N ASP A 175 -16.76 6.45 18.68
CA ASP A 175 -17.15 6.35 20.10
C ASP A 175 -16.43 7.40 20.95
N CYS A 176 -15.34 7.96 20.43
CA CYS A 176 -14.50 8.92 21.13
C CYS A 176 -14.90 10.37 20.80
N PRO A 177 -14.92 11.26 21.81
CA PRO A 177 -15.31 12.65 21.63
C PRO A 177 -14.25 13.44 20.84
N MET A 178 -14.69 14.55 20.22
CA MET A 178 -13.81 15.52 19.55
C MET A 178 -12.89 14.88 18.49
N LEU A 179 -11.57 15.00 18.65
CA LEU A 179 -10.55 14.43 17.75
C LEU A 179 -9.86 13.19 18.33
N GLN A 180 -10.32 12.69 19.49
CA GLN A 180 -9.69 11.53 20.14
C GLN A 180 -9.94 10.24 19.37
N LYS A 181 -8.91 9.44 19.20
CA LYS A 181 -8.94 8.16 18.49
C LYS A 181 -9.08 7.00 19.47
N CYS A 182 -9.71 5.91 19.05
CA CYS A 182 -9.78 4.70 19.85
C CYS A 182 -8.50 3.88 19.65
N CYS A 183 -7.61 3.92 20.65
CA CYS A 183 -6.26 3.40 20.56
C CYS A 183 -6.04 2.23 21.53
N SER A 184 -5.21 1.26 21.12
CA SER A 184 -4.80 0.12 21.93
C SER A 184 -3.63 0.48 22.85
N HIS A 185 -3.95 0.95 24.06
CA HIS A 185 -2.97 1.41 25.05
C HIS A 185 -3.29 0.79 26.43
N CYS A 186 -2.89 -0.46 26.61
CA CYS A 186 -3.28 -1.30 27.77
C CYS A 186 -4.81 -1.41 27.94
N GLY A 187 -5.51 -1.62 26.82
CA GLY A 187 -6.98 -1.54 26.68
C GLY A 187 -7.36 -0.60 25.53
N LEU A 188 -8.61 -0.62 25.07
CA LEU A 188 -9.09 0.36 24.07
C LEU A 188 -9.53 1.63 24.77
N LYS A 189 -8.86 2.74 24.47
CA LYS A 189 -9.09 4.05 25.12
C LYS A 189 -9.12 5.16 24.08
N CYS A 190 -9.93 6.17 24.35
CA CYS A 190 -9.92 7.41 23.58
C CYS A 190 -8.68 8.22 23.94
N LEU A 191 -7.75 8.36 23.00
CA LEU A 191 -6.50 9.09 23.16
C LEU A 191 -6.38 10.18 22.11
N GLU A 192 -5.71 11.27 22.46
CA GLU A 192 -5.40 12.31 21.49
C GLU A 192 -4.38 11.79 20.46
N PRO A 193 -4.62 12.03 19.16
CA PRO A 193 -3.71 11.63 18.10
C PRO A 193 -2.36 12.37 18.17
N GLN A 194 -1.28 11.69 17.76
CA GLN A 194 0.04 12.26 17.45
C GLN A 194 0.20 12.58 15.96
#